data_AF-A0A3B0WD15-F1
#
_entry.id   AF-A0A3B0WD15-F1
#
_cell.length_a   1.000
_cell.length_b   1.000
_cell.length_c   1.000
_cell.angle_alpha   90.00
_cell.angle_beta   90.00
_cell.angle_gamma   90.00
#
_symmetry.space_group_name_H-M   'P 1'
#
loop_
_entity.id
_entity.type
_entity.pdbx_description
1 polymer ?
#
loop_
_entity_poly.entity_id
_entity_poly.type
_entity_poly.pdbx_seq_one_letter_code
_entity_poly.pdbx_strand_id
1 'polypeptide(L)'
;MKILLFTTMIFLSACSNNTVKHDLDINELSSVMAYGAMKELNNIDPDIEKDLLVRLYQSPILGESCFIETHGVCRYNYYVSVSTFDEFPESNIFRLKMVGEITEIHWVKENKYDYVEIEFILNTYTKEALANNTSLVNSQTKVLVKL
;
A
#
# COMPACT_ATOMS: atom_id res chain seq x y z
N MET A 1 51.32 -34.61 -19.08
CA MET A 1 50.82 -33.65 -20.09
C MET A 1 49.30 -33.64 -20.00
N LYS A 2 48.67 -32.61 -19.40
CA LYS A 2 48.28 -31.33 -20.04
C LYS A 2 47.56 -31.65 -21.36
N ILE A 3 46.23 -31.53 -21.46
CA ILE A 3 45.45 -30.28 -21.63
C ILE A 3 44.04 -30.54 -21.06
N LEU A 4 43.54 -29.90 -19.98
CA LEU A 4 43.19 -28.49 -19.75
C LEU A 4 41.87 -28.06 -20.46
N LEU A 5 40.91 -27.63 -19.62
CA LEU A 5 39.74 -26.78 -19.91
C LEU A 5 38.64 -27.33 -20.83
N PHE A 6 37.45 -27.55 -20.26
CA PHE A 6 36.28 -26.70 -20.54
C PHE A 6 35.16 -26.97 -19.52
N THR A 7 35.48 -26.80 -18.24
CA THR A 7 34.51 -26.60 -17.16
C THR A 7 34.45 -25.11 -16.86
N THR A 8 33.72 -24.37 -17.68
CA THR A 8 33.34 -22.98 -17.42
C THR A 8 31.95 -22.77 -18.01
N MET A 9 30.92 -22.90 -17.18
CA MET A 9 30.26 -21.73 -16.61
C MET A 9 29.35 -21.06 -17.65
N ILE A 10 28.34 -21.80 -18.08
CA ILE A 10 27.10 -21.21 -18.60
C ILE A 10 26.04 -21.41 -17.51
N PHE A 11 26.30 -20.84 -16.34
CA PHE A 11 25.19 -20.33 -15.53
C PHE A 11 24.75 -19.07 -16.26
N LEU A 12 23.83 -19.25 -17.21
CA LEU A 12 22.97 -18.17 -17.64
C LEU A 12 22.31 -17.67 -16.36
N SER A 13 22.88 -16.59 -15.82
CA SER A 13 22.19 -15.67 -14.96
C SER A 13 20.93 -15.26 -15.71
N ALA A 14 19.86 -16.02 -15.48
CA ALA A 14 18.54 -15.48 -15.57
C ALA A 14 18.55 -14.32 -14.58
N CYS A 15 18.81 -13.12 -15.10
CA CYS A 15 18.23 -11.93 -14.52
C CYS A 15 16.73 -12.20 -14.58
N SER A 16 16.21 -12.79 -13.50
CA SER A 16 14.83 -12.63 -13.13
C SER A 16 14.66 -11.13 -12.97
N ASN A 17 14.33 -10.48 -14.08
CA ASN A 17 13.56 -9.26 -14.05
C ASN A 17 12.25 -9.69 -13.38
N ASN A 18 12.24 -9.70 -12.05
CA ASN A 18 11.03 -9.51 -11.28
C ASN A 18 10.57 -8.09 -11.62
N THR A 19 10.06 -7.91 -12.84
CA THR A 19 9.13 -6.84 -13.13
C THR A 19 7.95 -7.17 -12.25
N VAL A 20 7.95 -6.60 -11.05
CA VAL A 20 6.78 -6.62 -10.19
C VAL A 20 5.77 -5.76 -10.93
N LYS A 21 5.02 -6.39 -11.83
CA LYS A 21 3.84 -5.80 -12.43
C LYS A 21 2.83 -5.69 -11.33
N HIS A 22 2.79 -4.53 -10.70
CA HIS A 22 1.74 -4.14 -9.78
C HIS A 22 0.54 -3.62 -10.57
N ASP A 23 0.03 -4.43 -11.51
CA ASP A 23 -1.22 -4.12 -12.18
C ASP A 23 -2.36 -4.54 -11.25
N LEU A 24 -3.17 -3.55 -10.83
CA LEU A 24 -4.46 -3.83 -10.22
C LEU A 24 -5.29 -4.67 -11.19
N ASP A 25 -5.94 -5.73 -10.69
CA ASP A 25 -6.89 -6.41 -11.56
C ASP A 25 -8.07 -5.48 -11.90
N ILE A 26 -8.77 -5.75 -12.99
CA ILE A 26 -9.84 -4.87 -13.48
C ILE A 26 -10.99 -4.71 -12.47
N ASN A 27 -11.24 -5.71 -11.62
CA ASN A 27 -12.26 -5.66 -10.59
C ASN A 27 -11.79 -4.82 -9.39
N GLU A 28 -10.52 -4.96 -8.98
CA GLU A 28 -9.89 -4.11 -7.95
C GLU A 28 -9.90 -2.64 -8.39
N LEU A 29 -9.49 -2.36 -9.63
CA LEU A 29 -9.53 -1.02 -10.21
C LEU A 29 -10.96 -0.47 -10.24
N SER A 30 -11.91 -1.25 -10.77
CA SER A 30 -13.32 -0.85 -10.83
C SER A 30 -13.88 -0.55 -9.43
N SER A 31 -13.56 -1.38 -8.45
CA SER A 31 -13.99 -1.18 -7.07
C SER A 31 -13.40 0.10 -6.46
N VAL A 32 -12.10 0.34 -6.63
CA VAL A 32 -11.43 1.56 -6.14
C VAL A 32 -12.01 2.81 -6.82
N MET A 33 -12.29 2.76 -8.11
CA MET A 33 -12.85 3.90 -8.84
C MET A 33 -14.31 4.18 -8.49
N ALA A 34 -15.12 3.14 -8.23
CA ALA A 34 -16.55 3.28 -7.97
C ALA A 34 -16.87 3.61 -6.51
N TYR A 35 -16.13 3.01 -5.56
CA TYR A 35 -16.45 3.06 -4.13
C TYR A 35 -15.29 3.53 -3.26
N GLY A 36 -14.11 3.73 -3.83
CA GLY A 36 -12.92 4.05 -3.06
C GLY A 36 -12.91 5.50 -2.57
N ALA A 37 -12.26 5.70 -1.42
CA ALA A 37 -11.89 7.01 -0.92
C ALA A 37 -10.41 7.26 -1.19
N MET A 38 -10.06 8.48 -1.58
CA MET A 38 -8.67 8.91 -1.81
C MET A 38 -8.24 9.93 -0.76
N LYS A 39 -7.03 9.78 -0.24
CA LYS A 39 -6.38 10.72 0.66
C LYS A 39 -4.98 11.04 0.14
N GLU A 40 -4.70 12.31 -0.09
CA GLU A 40 -3.34 12.78 -0.37
C GLU A 40 -2.52 12.78 0.92
N LEU A 41 -1.37 12.09 0.91
CA LEU A 41 -0.53 11.95 2.10
C LEU A 41 0.46 13.10 2.25
N ASN A 42 0.74 13.87 1.20
CA ASN A 42 1.71 14.96 1.22
C ASN A 42 1.38 16.08 2.22
N ASN A 43 0.09 16.30 2.47
CA ASN A 43 -0.40 17.32 3.41
C ASN A 43 -0.31 16.87 4.89
N ILE A 44 0.09 15.61 5.13
CA ILE A 44 0.37 15.08 6.46
C ILE A 44 1.83 15.41 6.80
N ASP A 45 2.11 15.71 8.07
CA ASP A 45 3.44 16.06 8.58
C ASP A 45 4.12 17.16 7.74
N PRO A 46 3.63 18.41 7.81
CA PRO A 46 4.09 19.50 6.94
C PRO A 46 5.57 19.86 7.14
N ASP A 47 6.16 19.49 8.27
CA ASP A 47 7.57 19.73 8.59
C ASP A 47 8.54 18.76 7.88
N ILE A 48 8.02 17.75 7.20
CA ILE A 48 8.78 16.80 6.39
C ILE A 48 8.69 17.25 4.93
N GLU A 49 9.83 17.56 4.33
CA GLU A 49 9.98 17.80 2.90
C GLU A 49 9.74 16.50 2.12
N LYS A 50 9.01 16.59 1.01
CA LYS A 50 8.52 15.43 0.25
C LYS A 50 8.78 15.64 -1.23
N ASP A 51 9.61 14.77 -1.79
CA ASP A 51 9.99 14.81 -3.20
C ASP A 51 9.09 13.92 -4.09
N LEU A 52 8.20 13.15 -3.47
CA LEU A 52 7.25 12.28 -4.14
C LEU A 52 5.82 12.64 -3.77
N LEU A 53 4.92 12.63 -4.75
CA LEU A 53 3.49 12.73 -4.57
C LEU A 53 2.92 11.36 -4.19
N VAL A 54 2.31 11.25 -3.03
CA VAL A 54 1.79 10.00 -2.49
C VAL A 54 0.30 10.13 -2.18
N ARG A 55 -0.50 9.22 -2.77
CA ARG A 55 -1.95 9.14 -2.56
C ARG A 55 -2.34 7.76 -2.08
N LEU A 56 -3.06 7.71 -0.96
CA LEU A 56 -3.66 6.49 -0.44
C LEU A 56 -5.09 6.37 -0.96
N TYR A 57 -5.41 5.20 -1.49
CA TYR A 57 -6.75 4.79 -1.88
C TYR A 57 -7.22 3.69 -0.93
N GLN A 58 -8.42 3.86 -0.40
CA GLN A 58 -9.11 2.90 0.45
C GLN A 58 -10.30 2.37 -0.32
N SER A 59 -10.44 1.06 -0.47
CA SER A 59 -11.62 0.44 -1.08
C SER A 59 -12.27 -0.57 -0.12
N PRO A 60 -13.59 -0.52 0.08
CA PRO A 60 -14.30 -1.46 0.94
C PRO A 60 -14.26 -2.88 0.35
N ILE A 61 -14.01 -3.87 1.20
CA ILE A 61 -14.16 -5.28 0.84
C ILE A 61 -15.65 -5.61 0.90
N LEU A 62 -16.30 -5.57 -0.25
CA LEU A 62 -17.73 -5.87 -0.37
C LEU A 62 -17.98 -7.36 -0.13
N GLY A 63 -18.96 -7.67 0.72
CA GLY A 63 -19.31 -9.02 1.17
C GLY A 63 -20.36 -8.98 2.27
N GLU A 64 -20.75 -10.14 2.80
CA GLU A 64 -21.94 -10.27 3.67
C GLU A 64 -21.92 -9.44 4.97
N SER A 65 -20.77 -8.94 5.42
CA SER A 65 -20.65 -8.15 6.66
C SER A 65 -20.34 -6.67 6.45
N CYS A 66 -20.04 -6.23 5.23
CA CYS A 66 -19.71 -4.84 4.94
C CYS A 66 -20.87 -4.17 4.21
N PHE A 67 -21.71 -3.51 4.99
CA PHE A 67 -22.78 -2.66 4.52
C PHE A 67 -22.44 -1.22 4.89
N ILE A 68 -21.97 -0.46 3.90
CA ILE A 68 -21.53 0.94 4.08
C ILE A 68 -22.66 1.78 4.71
N GLU A 69 -23.90 1.51 4.30
CA GLU A 69 -25.10 2.23 4.77
C GLU A 69 -25.51 1.90 6.21
N THR A 70 -25.22 0.69 6.70
CA THR A 70 -25.66 0.25 8.04
C THR A 70 -24.51 0.17 9.04
N HIS A 71 -23.34 0.70 8.70
CA HIS A 71 -22.13 0.64 9.52
C HIS A 71 -21.81 -0.79 9.99
N GLY A 72 -21.92 -1.74 9.06
CA GLY A 72 -21.48 -3.11 9.28
C GLY A 72 -19.97 -3.20 9.55
N VAL A 73 -19.48 -4.41 9.85
CA VAL A 73 -18.05 -4.66 10.07
C VAL A 73 -17.32 -4.62 8.73
N CYS A 74 -17.08 -3.41 8.23
CA CYS A 74 -16.34 -3.18 7.00
C CYS A 74 -14.85 -3.35 7.24
N ARG A 75 -14.20 -4.02 6.29
CA ARG A 75 -12.75 -4.12 6.18
C ARG A 75 -12.36 -3.51 4.86
N TYR A 76 -11.15 -2.97 4.78
CA TYR A 76 -10.71 -2.25 3.61
C TYR A 76 -9.43 -2.85 3.01
N ASN A 77 -9.36 -2.82 1.69
CA ASN A 77 -8.12 -2.92 0.95
C ASN A 77 -7.52 -1.51 0.80
N TYR A 78 -6.20 -1.44 0.82
CA TYR A 78 -5.46 -0.20 0.67
C TYR A 78 -4.51 -0.27 -0.51
N TYR A 79 -4.44 0.82 -1.26
CA TYR A 79 -3.55 1.00 -2.39
C TYR A 79 -2.84 2.33 -2.28
N VAL A 80 -1.57 2.40 -2.65
CA VAL A 80 -0.82 3.64 -2.66
C VAL A 80 -0.32 3.93 -4.06
N SER A 81 -0.65 5.10 -4.57
CA SER A 81 -0.02 5.66 -5.75
C SER A 81 1.14 6.56 -5.31
N VAL A 82 2.30 6.37 -5.93
CA VAL A 82 3.49 7.22 -5.77
C VAL A 82 3.85 7.77 -7.14
N SER A 83 4.11 9.07 -7.25
CA SER A 83 4.61 9.67 -8.47
C SER A 83 5.63 10.78 -8.25
N THR A 84 6.50 11.02 -9.22
CA THR A 84 7.39 12.19 -9.22
C THR A 84 6.62 13.49 -9.57
N PHE A 85 7.25 14.64 -9.35
CA PHE A 85 6.69 15.96 -9.68
C PHE A 85 7.13 16.50 -11.06
N ASP A 86 7.69 15.65 -11.92
CA ASP A 86 8.25 16.03 -13.22
C ASP A 86 7.18 16.34 -14.29
N GLU A 87 7.60 16.93 -15.42
CA GLU A 87 6.72 17.19 -16.58
C GLU A 87 6.07 15.91 -17.12
N PHE A 88 6.80 14.79 -17.05
CA PHE A 88 6.33 13.45 -17.37
C PHE A 88 6.49 12.57 -16.13
N PRO A 89 5.53 12.59 -15.20
CA PRO A 89 5.71 11.96 -13.90
C PRO A 89 5.80 10.44 -14.05
N GLU A 90 6.84 9.85 -13.46
CA GLU A 90 6.89 8.41 -13.25
C GLU A 90 5.88 8.07 -12.15
N SER A 91 5.07 7.02 -12.35
CA SER A 91 4.06 6.64 -11.37
C SER A 91 4.01 5.13 -11.15
N ASN A 92 3.83 4.76 -9.88
CA ASN A 92 3.67 3.38 -9.44
C ASN A 92 2.45 3.26 -8.53
N ILE A 93 1.79 2.11 -8.56
CA ILE A 93 0.68 1.79 -7.68
C ILE A 93 1.01 0.51 -6.93
N PHE A 94 0.81 0.51 -5.62
CA PHE A 94 1.10 -0.62 -4.74
C PHE A 94 -0.14 -1.03 -3.99
N ARG A 95 -0.49 -2.32 -4.04
CA ARG A 95 -1.47 -2.90 -3.11
C ARG A 95 -0.80 -3.19 -1.77
N LEU A 96 -1.27 -2.57 -0.70
CA LEU A 96 -0.77 -2.81 0.65
C LEU A 96 -1.39 -4.10 1.19
N LYS A 97 -0.54 -5.03 1.68
CA LYS A 97 -0.97 -6.31 2.27
C LYS A 97 -1.41 -6.13 3.73
N MET A 98 -2.32 -5.19 3.97
CA MET A 98 -2.88 -4.88 5.27
C MET A 98 -4.39 -4.73 5.18
N VAL A 99 -5.09 -5.11 6.25
CA VAL A 99 -6.55 -5.09 6.31
C VAL A 99 -6.98 -4.60 7.68
N GLY A 100 -7.92 -3.66 7.71
CA GLY A 100 -8.41 -3.03 8.94
C GLY A 100 -8.89 -1.62 8.63
N GLU A 101 -8.96 -0.79 9.67
CA GLU A 101 -9.18 0.65 9.55
C GLU A 101 -7.88 1.38 9.91
N ILE A 102 -7.33 2.15 8.98
CA ILE A 102 -6.22 3.07 9.29
C ILE A 102 -6.74 4.20 10.18
N THR A 103 -6.12 4.32 11.35
CA THR A 103 -6.41 5.36 12.34
C THR A 103 -5.38 6.50 12.30
N GLU A 104 -4.12 6.18 12.04
CA GLU A 104 -3.04 7.18 11.94
C GLU A 104 -2.09 6.84 10.79
N ILE A 105 -1.48 7.88 10.25
CA ILE A 105 -0.51 7.82 9.16
C ILE A 105 0.59 8.83 9.50
N HIS A 106 1.84 8.39 9.51
CA HIS A 106 3.00 9.23 9.80
C HIS A 106 4.06 9.05 8.71
N TRP A 107 4.58 10.16 8.20
CA TRP A 107 5.77 10.13 7.36
C TRP A 107 7.00 9.89 8.22
N VAL A 108 7.84 8.96 7.80
CA VAL A 108 9.15 8.76 8.45
C VAL A 108 10.13 9.67 7.75
N LYS A 109 10.72 10.61 8.50
CA LYS A 109 11.73 11.53 7.95
C LYS A 109 12.94 10.74 7.45
N GLU A 110 13.24 10.93 6.18
CA GLU A 110 14.33 10.25 5.47
C GLU A 110 15.29 11.28 4.89
N ASN A 111 16.57 10.92 4.78
CA ASN A 111 17.60 11.76 4.14
C ASN A 111 17.89 11.31 2.70
N LYS A 112 16.96 10.59 2.05
CA LYS A 112 17.15 10.00 0.72
C LYS A 112 15.96 10.32 -0.17
N TYR A 113 16.25 10.55 -1.44
CA TYR A 113 15.30 11.13 -2.40
C TYR A 113 14.48 10.09 -3.16
N ASP A 114 14.95 8.85 -3.23
CA ASP A 114 14.42 7.86 -4.19
C ASP A 114 13.30 6.96 -3.64
N TYR A 115 12.98 7.06 -2.35
CA TYR A 115 11.93 6.24 -1.75
C TYR A 115 11.30 6.96 -0.57
N VAL A 116 10.11 6.51 -0.17
CA VAL A 116 9.38 7.03 0.98
C VAL A 116 9.10 5.92 1.99
N GLU A 117 9.23 6.24 3.27
CA GLU A 117 8.75 5.38 4.36
C GLU A 117 7.55 6.00 5.06
N ILE A 118 6.47 5.22 5.15
CA ILE A 118 5.21 5.62 5.76
C ILE A 118 4.82 4.60 6.82
N GLU A 119 4.58 5.08 8.03
CA GLU A 119 4.03 4.30 9.12
C GLU A 119 2.51 4.42 9.13
N PHE A 120 1.83 3.28 9.11
CA PHE A 120 0.38 3.17 9.25
C PHE A 120 0.05 2.52 10.59
N ILE A 121 -0.92 3.09 11.30
CA ILE A 121 -1.48 2.49 12.50
C ILE A 121 -2.92 2.09 12.21
N LEU A 122 -3.22 0.80 12.31
CA LEU A 122 -4.49 0.20 11.94
C LEU A 122 -5.19 -0.40 13.15
N ASN A 123 -6.50 -0.22 13.22
CA ASN A 123 -7.39 -1.03 14.02
C ASN A 123 -7.88 -2.24 13.23
N THR A 124 -8.20 -3.33 13.94
CA THR A 124 -8.76 -4.54 13.32
C THR A 124 -10.14 -4.29 12.73
N TYR A 125 -10.93 -3.45 13.42
CA TYR A 125 -12.31 -3.12 13.08
C TYR A 125 -12.48 -1.61 13.01
N THR A 126 -13.51 -1.16 12.27
CA THR A 126 -13.83 0.27 12.22
C THR A 126 -14.36 0.77 13.56
N LYS A 127 -14.22 2.07 13.79
CA LYS A 127 -14.81 2.73 14.96
C LYS A 127 -16.31 2.46 15.08
N GLU A 128 -17.05 2.46 13.99
CA GLU A 128 -18.50 2.23 13.99
C GLU A 128 -18.83 0.77 14.31
N ALA A 129 -18.05 -0.19 13.79
CA ALA A 129 -18.21 -1.60 14.12
C ALA A 129 -18.03 -1.86 15.62
N LEU A 130 -17.01 -1.24 16.23
CA LEU A 130 -16.75 -1.32 17.67
C LEU A 130 -17.85 -0.64 18.50
N ALA A 131 -18.42 0.45 18.00
CA ALA A 131 -19.53 1.13 18.66
C ALA A 131 -20.84 0.30 18.61
N ASN A 132 -21.09 -0.36 17.48
CA ASN A 132 -22.29 -1.17 17.26
C ASN A 132 -22.21 -2.54 17.94
N ASN A 133 -21.01 -3.10 18.11
CA ASN A 133 -20.82 -4.41 18.72
C ASN A 133 -19.70 -4.38 19.76
N THR A 134 -20.10 -4.27 21.03
CA THR A 134 -19.19 -4.24 22.18
C THR A 134 -18.50 -5.57 22.47
N SER A 135 -18.91 -6.68 21.82
CA SER A 135 -18.22 -7.96 21.95
C SER A 135 -16.98 -8.07 21.05
N LEU A 136 -16.76 -7.12 20.15
CA LEU A 136 -15.59 -7.10 19.28
C LEU A 136 -14.35 -6.70 20.08
N VAL A 137 -13.31 -7.55 20.04
CA VAL A 137 -12.01 -7.24 20.63
C VAL A 137 -11.17 -6.54 19.57
N ASN A 138 -10.89 -5.24 19.78
CA ASN A 138 -10.02 -4.50 18.88
C ASN A 138 -8.55 -4.80 19.19
N SER A 139 -7.74 -4.92 18.14
CA SER A 139 -6.28 -4.91 18.26
C SER A 139 -5.71 -3.87 17.29
N GLN A 140 -4.67 -3.17 17.75
CA GLN A 140 -3.98 -2.17 16.96
C GLN A 140 -2.69 -2.77 16.40
N THR A 141 -2.43 -2.55 15.11
CA THR A 141 -1.22 -3.00 14.43
C THR A 141 -0.53 -1.81 13.79
N LYS A 142 0.79 -1.78 13.92
CA LYS A 142 1.66 -0.81 13.27
C LYS A 142 2.34 -1.48 12.08
N VAL A 143 2.30 -0.84 10.92
CA VAL A 143 2.90 -1.33 9.67
C VAL A 143 3.76 -0.23 9.07
N LEU A 144 5.04 -0.53 8.84
CA LEU A 144 5.95 0.36 8.12
C LEU A 144 6.02 -0.10 6.67
N VAL A 145 5.77 0.83 5.74
CA VAL A 145 5.79 0.57 4.30
C VAL A 145 6.86 1.43 3.67
N LYS A 146 7.74 0.79 2.89
CA LYS A 146 8.74 1.43 2.05
C LYS A 146 8.26 1.37 0.59
N LEU A 147 8.11 2.52 -0.05
CA LEU A 147 7.60 2.67 -1.41
C LEU A 147 8.62 3.35 -2.32
#